data_AF-A0A2V7QF04-F1
#
_entry.id   AF-A0A2V7QF04-F1
#
_cell.length_a   1.000
_cell.length_b   1.000
_cell.length_c   1.000
_cell.angle_alpha   90.00
_cell.angle_beta   90.00
_cell.angle_gamma   90.00
#
_symmetry.space_group_name_H-M   'P 1'
#
loop_
_entity.id
_entity.type
_entity.pdbx_description
1 polymer ?
#
loop_
_entity_poly.entity_id
_entity_poly.type
_entity_poly.pdbx_seq_one_letter_code
_entity_poly.pdbx_strand_id
1 'polypeptide(L)'
;MSLTRHEPANPRLQRSELAVPGSQPALFQKALDGEADCVFLDLEDAVAPADKEQARKHVVAGLLQHDWKGRGKTVSVRINGIDTHYMYRDVVDVVEQAGHRL
;
A
#
# COMPACT_ATOMS: atom_id res chain seq x y z
N MET A 1 18.29 32.50 -16.40
CA MET A 1 17.71 31.16 -16.66
C MET A 1 18.52 30.14 -15.87
N SER A 2 17.88 29.24 -15.12
CA SER A 2 18.59 28.19 -14.40
C SER A 2 19.15 27.16 -15.38
N LEU A 3 20.40 26.73 -15.18
CA LEU A 3 21.04 25.65 -15.93
C LEU A 3 20.85 24.29 -15.24
N THR A 4 20.33 24.27 -14.01
CA THR A 4 20.11 23.04 -13.25
C THR A 4 18.90 22.28 -13.81
N ARG A 5 19.10 21.01 -14.16
CA ARG A 5 18.03 20.09 -14.59
C ARG A 5 17.81 19.04 -13.52
N HIS A 6 16.54 18.72 -13.25
CA HIS A 6 16.14 17.62 -12.38
C HIS A 6 15.61 16.48 -13.22
N GLU A 7 16.02 15.26 -12.91
CA GLU A 7 15.41 14.08 -13.51
C GLU A 7 13.99 13.91 -12.97
N PRO A 8 12.99 13.70 -13.85
CA PRO A 8 11.64 13.42 -13.41
C PRO A 8 11.56 12.04 -12.76
N ALA A 9 10.68 11.89 -11.78
CA ALA A 9 10.33 10.58 -11.22
C ALA A 9 9.68 9.67 -12.29
N ASN A 10 9.61 8.37 -12.01
CA ASN A 10 8.98 7.40 -12.89
C ASN A 10 7.53 7.82 -13.22
N PRO A 11 7.20 8.04 -14.51
CA PRO A 11 5.87 8.50 -14.89
C PRO A 11 4.88 7.33 -14.80
N ARG A 12 4.00 7.39 -13.81
CA ARG A 12 2.84 6.50 -13.65
C ARG A 12 1.56 7.33 -13.73
N LEU A 13 0.47 6.73 -14.21
CA LEU A 13 -0.84 7.36 -14.11
C LEU A 13 -1.27 7.37 -12.64
N GLN A 14 -1.52 8.55 -12.08
CA GLN A 14 -1.89 8.75 -10.67
C GLN A 14 -2.88 9.91 -10.53
N ARG A 15 -4.06 9.79 -11.15
CA ARG A 15 -5.13 10.80 -11.07
C ARG A 15 -5.95 10.64 -9.79
N SER A 16 -5.99 9.43 -9.25
CA SER A 16 -6.72 9.04 -8.05
C SER A 16 -5.94 8.01 -7.23
N GLU A 17 -6.03 8.16 -5.91
CA GLU A 17 -5.37 7.26 -4.96
C GLU A 17 -6.37 6.87 -3.86
N LEU A 18 -6.72 5.58 -3.84
CA LEU A 18 -7.75 5.04 -2.95
C LEU A 18 -7.11 4.48 -1.68
N ALA A 19 -7.55 4.99 -0.54
CA ALA A 19 -7.20 4.49 0.79
C ALA A 19 -8.03 3.26 1.13
N VAL A 20 -7.38 2.16 1.54
CA VAL A 20 -8.07 0.92 1.93
C VAL A 20 -7.52 0.42 3.27
N PRO A 21 -8.32 0.35 4.34
CA PRO A 21 -7.84 -0.10 5.64
C PRO A 21 -7.43 -1.57 5.62
N GLY A 22 -6.20 -1.86 6.06
CA GLY A 22 -5.65 -3.23 6.13
C GLY A 22 -6.40 -4.14 7.10
N SER A 23 -7.15 -3.58 8.05
CA SER A 23 -8.02 -4.32 8.97
C SER A 23 -9.28 -4.90 8.29
N GLN A 24 -9.64 -4.47 7.08
CA GLN A 24 -10.86 -4.87 6.38
C GLN A 24 -10.57 -5.53 5.02
N PRO A 25 -10.11 -6.80 4.99
CA PRO A 25 -9.72 -7.48 3.75
C PRO A 25 -10.87 -7.61 2.72
N ALA A 26 -12.13 -7.58 3.17
CA ALA A 26 -13.30 -7.58 2.29
C ALA A 26 -13.34 -6.37 1.33
N LEU A 27 -12.64 -5.27 1.65
CA LEU A 27 -12.56 -4.08 0.81
C LEU A 27 -11.49 -4.19 -0.29
N PHE A 28 -10.55 -5.15 -0.20
CA PHE A 28 -9.45 -5.26 -1.16
C PHE A 28 -9.96 -5.62 -2.55
N GLN A 29 -10.89 -6.57 -2.63
CA GLN A 29 -11.53 -6.95 -3.89
C GLN A 29 -12.31 -5.77 -4.49
N LYS A 30 -13.01 -4.99 -3.67
CA LYS A 30 -13.73 -3.79 -4.14
C LYS A 30 -12.78 -2.71 -4.67
N ALA A 31 -11.63 -2.54 -4.04
CA ALA A 31 -10.60 -1.61 -4.51
C ALA A 31 -9.96 -2.08 -5.83
N LEU A 32 -9.76 -3.39 -5.97
CA LEU A 32 -9.26 -4.01 -7.19
C LEU A 32 -10.23 -3.82 -8.37
N ASP A 33 -11.53 -3.97 -8.13
CA ASP A 33 -12.60 -3.83 -9.12
C ASP A 33 -12.99 -2.35 -9.40
N GLY A 34 -12.50 -1.41 -8.60
CA GLY A 34 -12.76 0.03 -8.77
C GLY A 34 -11.92 0.66 -9.88
N GLU A 35 -12.14 1.95 -10.14
CA GLU A 35 -11.46 2.72 -11.22
C GLU A 35 -10.25 3.53 -10.72
N ALA A 36 -9.83 3.37 -9.45
CA ALA A 36 -8.70 4.12 -8.90
C ALA A 36 -7.38 3.77 -9.61
N ASP A 37 -6.52 4.75 -9.91
CA ASP A 37 -5.22 4.46 -10.54
C ASP A 37 -4.23 3.85 -9.53
N CYS A 38 -4.20 4.42 -8.32
CA CYS A 38 -3.39 3.95 -7.20
C CYS A 38 -4.27 3.46 -6.05
N VAL A 39 -3.80 2.44 -5.33
CA VAL A 39 -4.43 1.92 -4.11
C VAL A 39 -3.36 1.77 -3.06
N PHE A 40 -3.55 2.36 -1.88
CA PHE A 40 -2.70 2.06 -0.74
C PHE A 40 -3.46 1.26 0.31
N LEU A 41 -2.84 0.17 0.74
CA LEU A 41 -3.32 -0.62 1.87
C LEU A 41 -2.78 0.02 3.15
N ASP A 42 -3.68 0.42 4.03
CA ASP A 42 -3.33 1.25 5.19
C ASP A 42 -3.09 0.41 6.45
N LEU A 43 -1.96 0.65 7.11
CA LEU A 43 -1.63 0.09 8.43
C LEU A 43 -1.61 1.16 9.53
N GLU A 44 -1.81 2.44 9.18
CA GLU A 44 -1.68 3.61 10.05
C GLU A 44 -3.03 4.05 10.61
N ASP A 45 -3.55 5.21 10.21
CA ASP A 45 -4.64 5.92 10.89
C ASP A 45 -6.00 5.22 10.77
N ALA A 46 -6.24 4.46 9.70
CA ALA A 46 -7.50 3.73 9.53
C ALA A 46 -7.50 2.37 10.25
N VAL A 47 -6.45 2.06 11.03
CA VAL A 47 -6.29 0.80 11.77
C VAL A 47 -6.07 1.08 13.25
N ALA A 48 -7.00 0.59 14.08
CA ALA A 48 -6.88 0.70 15.54
C ALA A 48 -5.62 -0.03 16.04
N PRO A 49 -4.96 0.46 17.11
CA PRO A 49 -3.70 -0.13 17.60
C PRO A 49 -3.74 -1.65 17.83
N ALA A 50 -4.84 -2.16 18.38
CA ALA A 50 -5.05 -3.58 18.64
C ALA A 50 -5.11 -4.43 17.35
N ASP A 51 -5.49 -3.83 16.22
CA ASP A 51 -5.67 -4.51 14.95
C ASP A 51 -4.44 -4.44 14.05
N LYS A 52 -3.41 -3.65 14.39
CA LYS A 52 -2.25 -3.40 13.51
C LYS A 52 -1.49 -4.66 13.12
N GLU A 53 -1.30 -5.59 14.06
CA GLU A 53 -0.63 -6.85 13.76
C GLU A 53 -1.45 -7.71 12.77
N GLN A 54 -2.76 -7.81 13.00
CA GLN A 54 -3.65 -8.59 12.14
C GLN A 54 -3.82 -7.92 10.77
N ALA A 55 -3.93 -6.59 10.72
CA ALA A 55 -3.97 -5.81 9.50
C ALA A 55 -2.72 -6.04 8.65
N ARG A 56 -1.53 -6.13 9.25
CA ARG A 56 -0.29 -6.45 8.52
C ARG A 56 -0.37 -7.82 7.84
N LYS A 57 -0.87 -8.83 8.55
CA LYS A 57 -1.09 -10.19 7.98
C LYS A 57 -2.09 -10.15 6.82
N HIS A 58 -3.17 -9.39 6.95
CA HIS A 58 -4.13 -9.19 5.87
C HIS A 58 -3.50 -8.51 4.66
N VAL A 59 -2.73 -7.44 4.85
CA VAL A 59 -2.05 -6.72 3.77
C VAL A 59 -1.10 -7.65 3.01
N VAL A 60 -0.27 -8.43 3.71
CA VAL A 60 0.60 -9.43 3.07
C VAL A 60 -0.22 -10.44 2.25
N ALA A 61 -1.29 -10.98 2.83
CA ALA A 61 -2.16 -11.91 2.12
C ALA A 61 -2.82 -11.27 0.89
N GLY A 62 -3.31 -10.04 1.02
CA GLY A 62 -3.95 -9.28 -0.07
C GLY A 62 -3.00 -8.95 -1.22
N LEU A 63 -1.73 -8.65 -0.92
CA LEU A 63 -0.71 -8.44 -1.95
C LEU A 63 -0.38 -9.74 -2.71
N LEU A 64 -0.38 -10.89 -2.03
CA LEU A 64 -0.08 -12.19 -2.64
C LEU A 64 -1.27 -12.77 -3.43
N GLN A 65 -2.49 -12.59 -2.93
CA GLN A 65 -3.71 -13.21 -3.46
C GLN A 65 -4.32 -12.45 -4.64
N HIS A 66 -4.15 -11.13 -4.68
CA HIS A 66 -4.75 -10.29 -5.73
C HIS A 66 -3.71 -9.83 -6.77
N ASP A 67 -4.09 -9.86 -8.04
CA ASP A 67 -3.24 -9.36 -9.13
C ASP A 67 -3.49 -7.87 -9.40
N TRP A 68 -2.98 -7.02 -8.51
CA TRP A 68 -3.10 -5.55 -8.60
C TRP A 68 -2.54 -5.01 -9.92
N LYS A 69 -1.35 -5.48 -10.30
CA LYS A 69 -0.65 -5.03 -11.51
C LYS A 69 -1.37 -5.50 -12.77
N GLY A 70 -1.84 -6.74 -12.82
CA GLY A 70 -2.64 -7.24 -13.95
C GLY A 70 -3.98 -6.51 -14.11
N ARG A 71 -4.47 -5.86 -13.05
CA ARG A 71 -5.63 -4.96 -13.06
C ARG A 71 -5.27 -3.49 -13.34
N GLY A 72 -4.01 -3.20 -13.67
CA GLY A 72 -3.53 -1.86 -13.99
C GLY A 72 -3.44 -0.91 -12.79
N LYS A 73 -3.46 -1.43 -11.56
CA LYS A 73 -3.33 -0.64 -10.33
C LYS A 73 -1.87 -0.48 -9.94
N THR A 74 -1.49 0.73 -9.52
CA THR A 74 -0.28 0.90 -8.69
C THR A 74 -0.67 0.64 -7.24
N VAL A 75 -0.10 -0.39 -6.62
CA VAL A 75 -0.36 -0.72 -5.21
C VAL A 75 0.78 -0.21 -4.33
N SER A 76 0.44 0.33 -3.17
CA SER A 76 1.38 0.72 -2.13
C SER A 76 0.85 0.32 -0.75
N VAL A 77 1.69 0.46 0.28
CA VAL A 77 1.30 0.23 1.67
C VAL A 77 1.67 1.47 2.47
N ARG A 78 0.71 2.05 3.18
CA ARG A 78 0.99 3.10 4.15
C ARG A 78 1.39 2.45 5.47
N ILE A 79 2.68 2.49 5.76
CA ILE A 79 3.26 2.01 7.02
C ILE A 79 2.94 2.97 8.16
N ASN A 80 3.06 2.50 9.40
CA ASN A 80 2.94 3.36 10.57
C ASN A 80 4.06 4.41 10.64
N GLY A 81 3.80 5.51 11.36
CA GLY A 81 4.78 6.57 11.64
C GLY A 81 6.08 6.06 12.27
N ILE A 82 7.20 6.68 11.90
CA ILE A 82 8.56 6.32 12.33
C ILE A 82 8.80 6.47 13.84
N ASP A 83 7.91 7.17 14.53
CA ASP A 83 7.85 7.37 15.98
C ASP A 83 7.09 6.25 16.71
N THR A 84 6.54 5.27 15.98
CA THR A 84 5.81 4.14 16.54
C THR A 84 6.62 2.85 16.48
N HIS A 85 6.37 1.94 17.43
CA HIS A 85 7.00 0.61 17.43
C HIS A 85 6.42 -0.34 16.37
N TYR A 86 5.42 0.07 15.59
CA TYR A 86 4.82 -0.76 14.54
C TYR A 86 5.59 -0.67 13.22
N MET A 87 6.13 0.52 12.90
CA MET A 87 6.67 0.88 11.59
C MET A 87 7.70 -0.13 11.06
N TYR A 88 8.69 -0.48 11.90
CA TYR A 88 9.78 -1.37 11.45
C TYR A 88 9.26 -2.75 11.05
N ARG A 89 8.24 -3.26 11.74
CA ARG A 89 7.60 -4.55 11.39
C ARG A 89 6.76 -4.45 10.14
N ASP A 90 6.10 -3.31 9.91
CA ASP A 90 5.37 -3.10 8.67
C ASP A 90 6.31 -3.20 7.47
N VAL A 91 7.48 -2.55 7.53
CA VAL A 91 8.48 -2.62 6.45
C VAL A 91 9.04 -4.04 6.31
N VAL A 92 9.55 -4.63 7.39
CA VAL A 92 10.21 -5.95 7.35
C VAL A 92 9.23 -7.02 6.87
N ASP A 93 8.09 -7.17 7.54
CA ASP A 93 7.20 -8.29 7.26
C ASP A 93 6.56 -8.16 5.86
N VAL A 94 6.20 -6.94 5.42
CA VAL A 94 5.59 -6.72 4.08
C VAL A 94 6.61 -6.91 2.96
N VAL A 95 7.79 -6.32 3.07
CA VAL A 95 8.79 -6.37 1.99
C VAL A 95 9.37 -7.78 1.86
N GLU A 96 9.69 -8.46 2.97
CA GLU A 96 10.23 -9.82 2.94
C GLU A 96 9.23 -10.82 2.35
N GLN A 97 7.94 -10.70 2.70
CA GLN A 97 6.94 -11.70 2.30
C GLN A 97 6.28 -11.38 0.95
N ALA A 98 6.06 -10.10 0.64
CA ALA A 98 5.25 -9.67 -0.50
C ALA A 98 5.86 -8.52 -1.32
N GLY A 99 7.09 -8.09 -1.05
CA GLY A 99 7.71 -6.96 -1.75
C GLY A 99 7.83 -7.12 -3.27
N HIS A 100 7.89 -8.36 -3.76
CA HIS A 100 7.89 -8.66 -5.20
C HIS A 100 6.54 -8.39 -5.91
N ARG A 101 5.49 -8.09 -5.14
CA ARG A 101 4.16 -7.72 -5.65
C ARG A 101 3.91 -6.20 -5.67
N LEU A 102 4.83 -5.40 -5.11
CA LEU A 102 4.79 -3.93 -5.08
C LEU A 102 5.41 -3.32 -6.35
#